data_AF-U7UNY2-F1
#
_entry.id   AF-U7UNY2-F1
#
_cell.length_a   1.000
_cell.length_b   1.000
_cell.length_c   1.000
_cell.angle_alpha   90.00
_cell.angle_beta   90.00
_cell.angle_gamma   90.00
#
_symmetry.space_group_name_H-M   'P 1'
#
loop_
_entity.id
_entity.type
_entity.pdbx_description
1 polymer ?
#
loop_
_entity_poly.entity_id
_entity_poly.type
_entity_poly.pdbx_seq_one_letter_code
_entity_poly.pdbx_strand_id
1 'polypeptide(L)'
;MLQDISPHRFYNQYRPVPLQKDGFILSYRERQVLVKKDGDSIVLPRFADYAVSLPQPLQWAFRIDTWQFFLSPAALPEKVEFTYLPIMEMRHLEPRSLAFAAVSGLSLHNWYENHRYCGQCGAPMKHSDTERMVHCDTCHTLIYPRICPAVIVAVRNGDSLLVSKYAGRSGNKRWALLAGFAEIGETIEETVHREVMEEVGLRVKNLTFYKSQPWGFSDSLLFGFFAISTVLLR
;
A
#
# COMPACT_ATOMS: atom_id res chain seq x y z
N MET A 1 -7.57 -10.81 -4.33
CA MET A 1 -6.98 -9.72 -3.53
C MET A 1 -6.03 -8.91 -4.40
N LEU A 2 -5.48 -7.77 -3.96
CA LEU A 2 -4.57 -6.99 -4.81
C LEU A 2 -3.25 -7.71 -5.06
N GLN A 3 -2.76 -8.41 -4.04
CA GLN A 3 -1.56 -9.22 -4.06
C GLN A 3 -1.71 -10.58 -4.76
N ASP A 4 -2.92 -10.96 -5.18
CA ASP A 4 -3.14 -12.23 -5.87
C ASP A 4 -2.80 -12.07 -7.36
N ILE A 5 -1.52 -12.19 -7.68
CA ILE A 5 -0.96 -11.91 -9.00
C ILE A 5 -0.52 -13.18 -9.76
N SER A 6 -0.98 -14.36 -9.34
CA SER A 6 -0.66 -15.65 -9.97
C SER A 6 -0.90 -15.61 -11.49
N PRO A 7 -0.01 -16.19 -12.32
CA PRO A 7 1.14 -17.03 -11.97
C PRO A 7 2.41 -16.25 -11.58
N HIS A 8 2.38 -14.92 -11.61
CA HIS A 8 3.54 -14.10 -11.27
C HIS A 8 3.88 -14.19 -9.79
N ARG A 9 5.17 -14.04 -9.47
CA ARG A 9 5.69 -14.09 -8.10
C ARG A 9 6.36 -12.77 -7.72
N PHE A 10 5.96 -12.24 -6.56
CA PHE A 10 6.54 -11.04 -5.98
C PHE A 10 7.79 -11.34 -5.15
N TYR A 11 8.87 -10.59 -5.41
CA TYR A 11 10.15 -10.68 -4.73
C TYR A 11 10.49 -9.33 -4.09
N ASN A 12 10.19 -9.20 -2.79
CA ASN A 12 10.34 -7.95 -2.05
C ASN A 12 11.67 -7.80 -1.30
N GLN A 13 12.54 -8.81 -1.36
CA GLN A 13 13.83 -8.79 -0.67
C GLN A 13 14.65 -7.58 -1.13
N TYR A 14 15.31 -6.91 -0.19
CA TYR A 14 16.19 -5.79 -0.53
C TYR A 14 17.51 -6.31 -1.09
N ARG A 15 17.49 -6.60 -2.40
CA ARG A 15 18.66 -6.99 -3.18
C ARG A 15 18.69 -6.12 -4.44
N PRO A 16 19.18 -4.87 -4.33
CA PRO A 16 19.31 -3.99 -5.48
C PRO A 16 20.10 -4.66 -6.59
N VAL A 17 19.62 -4.50 -7.83
CA VAL A 17 20.31 -4.98 -9.03
C VAL A 17 20.46 -3.82 -10.01
N PRO A 18 21.47 -3.86 -10.90
CA PRO A 18 21.61 -2.85 -11.94
C PRO A 18 20.35 -2.75 -12.81
N LEU A 19 19.99 -1.51 -13.15
CA LEU A 19 18.85 -1.20 -14.00
C LEU A 19 19.08 -1.68 -15.44
N GLN A 20 18.12 -2.45 -15.96
CA GLN A 20 18.09 -2.90 -17.35
C GLN A 20 17.16 -2.01 -18.20
N LYS A 21 17.30 -2.08 -19.53
CA LYS A 21 16.54 -1.22 -20.47
C LYS A 21 15.02 -1.42 -20.38
N ASP A 22 14.60 -2.62 -20.02
CA ASP A 22 13.21 -3.04 -19.84
C ASP A 22 12.70 -2.89 -18.40
N GLY A 23 13.55 -2.39 -17.48
CA GLY A 23 13.15 -2.09 -16.11
C GLY A 23 12.03 -1.06 -16.06
N PHE A 24 11.01 -1.35 -15.26
CA PHE A 24 9.88 -0.46 -15.04
C PHE A 24 10.25 0.67 -14.07
N ILE A 25 9.76 1.87 -14.39
CA ILE A 25 9.91 3.08 -13.59
C ILE A 25 8.55 3.44 -13.00
N LEU A 26 8.52 3.44 -11.68
CA LEU A 26 7.40 3.85 -10.88
C LEU A 26 7.58 5.33 -10.57
N SER A 27 6.72 6.16 -11.15
CA SER A 27 6.73 7.61 -10.94
C SER A 27 5.39 8.05 -10.38
N TYR A 28 5.45 8.86 -9.34
CA TYR A 28 4.29 9.30 -8.58
C TYR A 28 4.25 10.81 -8.50
N ARG A 29 3.02 11.32 -8.46
CA ARG A 29 2.69 12.71 -8.13
C ARG A 29 1.53 12.66 -7.16
N GLU A 30 1.75 13.10 -5.93
CA GLU A 30 0.78 12.97 -4.84
C GLU A 30 0.28 11.51 -4.71
N ARG A 31 -1.02 11.27 -4.89
CA ARG A 31 -1.63 9.93 -4.87
C ARG A 31 -1.97 9.41 -6.26
N GLN A 32 -1.20 9.83 -7.27
CA GLN A 32 -1.33 9.37 -8.64
C GLN A 32 -0.07 8.64 -9.10
N VAL A 33 -0.23 7.71 -10.04
CA VAL A 33 0.87 6.97 -10.66
C VAL A 33 0.86 7.20 -12.17
N LEU A 34 2.04 7.41 -12.76
CA LEU A 34 2.20 7.58 -14.20
C LEU A 34 2.03 6.24 -14.90
N VAL A 35 1.06 6.15 -15.81
CA VAL A 35 0.79 4.94 -16.60
C VAL A 35 0.36 5.32 -18.02
N LYS A 36 0.56 4.38 -18.95
CA LYS A 36 -0.18 4.33 -20.20
C LYS A 36 -1.41 3.47 -19.98
N LYS A 37 -2.61 3.98 -20.27
CA LYS A 37 -3.88 3.26 -20.11
C LYS A 37 -4.53 3.03 -21.45
N ASP A 38 -5.02 1.81 -21.68
CA ASP A 38 -5.81 1.40 -22.83
C ASP A 38 -6.99 0.54 -22.34
N GLY A 39 -8.19 1.13 -22.36
CA GLY A 39 -9.36 0.55 -21.69
C GLY A 39 -9.10 0.32 -20.19
N ASP A 40 -9.27 -0.93 -19.75
CA ASP A 40 -8.97 -1.35 -18.37
C ASP A 40 -7.53 -1.84 -18.18
N SER A 41 -6.72 -1.83 -19.24
CA SER A 41 -5.32 -2.25 -19.20
C SER A 41 -4.39 -1.07 -18.96
N ILE A 42 -3.30 -1.31 -18.23
CA ILE A 42 -2.23 -0.35 -17.98
C ILE A 42 -0.86 -0.92 -18.35
N VAL A 43 0.03 -0.01 -18.70
CA VAL A 43 1.46 -0.26 -18.81
C VAL A 43 2.20 0.79 -17.99
N LEU A 44 3.15 0.35 -17.19
CA LEU A 44 4.05 1.24 -16.45
C LEU A 44 5.20 1.71 -17.36
N PRO A 45 5.68 2.95 -17.22
CA PRO A 45 6.84 3.44 -17.95
C PRO A 45 8.03 2.50 -17.78
N ARG A 46 8.82 2.31 -18.84
CA ARG A 46 10.11 1.64 -18.79
C ARG A 46 11.25 2.65 -18.84
N PHE A 47 12.44 2.21 -18.48
CA PHE A 47 13.65 3.03 -18.60
C PHE A 47 13.83 3.59 -20.02
N ALA A 48 13.63 2.74 -21.04
CA ALA A 48 13.75 3.13 -22.45
C ALA A 48 12.78 4.25 -22.85
N ASP A 49 11.60 4.35 -22.21
CA ASP A 49 10.60 5.35 -22.53
C ASP A 49 11.02 6.76 -22.08
N TYR A 50 11.92 6.87 -21.10
CA TYR A 50 12.29 8.13 -20.45
C TYR A 50 13.81 8.40 -20.38
N ALA A 51 14.65 7.57 -21.01
CA ALA A 51 16.11 7.56 -20.84
C ALA A 51 16.80 8.95 -20.79
N VAL A 52 16.36 9.91 -21.60
CA VAL A 52 16.95 11.27 -21.69
C VAL A 52 16.50 12.20 -20.54
N SER A 53 15.33 11.95 -19.94
CA SER A 53 14.71 12.81 -18.93
C SER A 53 14.52 12.12 -17.58
N LEU A 54 15.24 11.02 -17.32
CA LEU A 54 15.13 10.31 -16.05
C LEU A 54 15.97 11.00 -14.97
N PRO A 55 15.36 11.45 -13.86
CA PRO A 55 16.12 11.92 -12.73
C PRO A 55 16.89 10.75 -12.10
N GLN A 56 18.07 11.05 -11.58
CA GLN A 56 18.98 10.07 -10.99
C GLN A 56 19.39 10.51 -9.57
N PRO A 57 19.73 9.57 -8.68
CA PRO A 57 19.66 8.12 -8.88
C PRO A 57 18.21 7.58 -8.79
N LEU A 58 17.90 6.58 -9.61
CA LEU A 58 16.68 5.78 -9.44
C LEU A 58 16.83 4.84 -8.24
N GLN A 59 15.79 4.75 -7.42
CA GLN A 59 15.82 3.92 -6.23
C GLN A 59 15.27 2.52 -6.51
N TRP A 60 16.02 1.47 -6.14
CA TRP A 60 15.52 0.09 -6.23
C TRP A 60 14.24 -0.11 -5.41
N ALA A 61 13.19 -0.65 -6.05
CA ALA A 61 11.96 -1.01 -5.36
C ALA A 61 11.92 -2.52 -5.07
N PHE A 62 11.70 -3.36 -6.08
CA PHE A 62 11.46 -4.81 -5.94
C PHE A 62 11.41 -5.49 -7.32
N ARG A 63 11.11 -6.80 -7.34
CA ARG A 63 10.82 -7.54 -8.58
C ARG A 63 9.47 -8.24 -8.57
N ILE A 64 8.92 -8.42 -9.76
CA ILE A 64 7.91 -9.43 -10.05
C ILE A 64 8.49 -10.33 -11.14
N ASP A 65 8.65 -11.62 -10.86
CA ASP A 65 9.40 -12.54 -11.70
C ASP A 65 10.79 -11.99 -12.10
N THR A 66 11.01 -11.75 -13.38
CA THR A 66 12.22 -11.14 -13.95
C THR A 66 12.15 -9.62 -14.05
N TRP A 67 10.96 -9.02 -13.91
CA TRP A 67 10.75 -7.60 -14.10
C TRP A 67 11.29 -6.81 -12.92
N GLN A 68 12.11 -5.81 -13.25
CA GLN A 68 12.69 -4.88 -12.28
C GLN A 68 11.80 -3.65 -12.12
N PHE A 69 11.61 -3.19 -10.89
CA PHE A 69 10.88 -1.95 -10.60
C PHE A 69 11.77 -0.99 -9.82
N PHE A 70 11.82 0.26 -10.28
CA PHE A 70 12.57 1.34 -9.66
C PHE A 70 11.66 2.54 -9.40
N LEU A 71 11.86 3.23 -8.30
CA LEU A 71 11.19 4.48 -7.98
C LEU A 71 11.98 5.64 -8.59
N SER A 72 11.26 6.52 -9.27
CA SER A 72 11.78 7.83 -9.65
C SER A 72 11.79 8.75 -8.42
N PRO A 73 12.90 9.47 -8.12
CA PRO A 73 12.96 10.43 -7.02
C PRO A 73 12.10 11.68 -7.27
N ALA A 74 11.62 11.89 -8.50
CA ALA A 74 10.72 12.98 -8.85
C ALA A 74 9.66 12.52 -9.86
N ALA A 75 8.56 13.26 -9.95
CA ALA A 75 7.54 13.05 -10.96
C ALA A 75 8.14 13.20 -12.37
N LEU A 76 7.97 12.17 -13.21
CA LEU A 76 8.34 12.21 -14.62
C LEU A 76 7.33 13.07 -15.39
N PRO A 77 7.78 13.73 -16.49
CA PRO A 77 6.86 14.48 -17.34
C PRO A 77 5.86 13.55 -18.03
N GLU A 78 4.63 14.00 -18.17
CA GLU A 78 3.64 13.32 -19.00
C GLU A 78 4.08 13.35 -20.48
N LYS A 79 3.72 12.30 -21.21
CA LYS A 79 3.90 12.20 -22.67
C LYS A 79 2.53 11.89 -23.28
N VAL A 80 2.40 12.01 -24.59
CA VAL A 80 1.12 11.74 -25.30
C VAL A 80 0.46 10.42 -24.86
N GLU A 81 1.26 9.39 -24.55
CA GLU A 81 0.76 8.08 -24.13
C GLU A 81 0.79 7.83 -22.61
N PHE A 82 1.41 8.69 -21.81
CA PHE A 82 1.60 8.49 -20.36
C PHE A 82 1.00 9.63 -19.55
N THR A 83 0.03 9.29 -18.70
CA THR A 83 -0.71 10.22 -17.84
C THR A 83 -0.74 9.75 -16.39
N TYR A 84 -0.85 10.68 -15.45
CA TYR A 84 -1.06 10.33 -14.05
C TYR A 84 -2.50 9.92 -13.78
N LEU A 85 -2.70 8.71 -13.26
CA LEU A 85 -4.00 8.23 -12.80
C LEU A 85 -4.07 8.13 -11.28
N PRO A 86 -5.21 8.43 -10.64
CA PRO A 86 -5.40 8.20 -9.22
C PRO A 86 -5.07 6.75 -8.84
N ILE A 87 -4.26 6.57 -7.80
CA ILE A 87 -3.79 5.23 -7.41
C ILE A 87 -4.96 4.28 -7.13
N MET A 88 -6.08 4.79 -6.64
CA MET A 88 -7.28 3.98 -6.34
C MET A 88 -7.86 3.28 -7.59
N GLU A 89 -7.60 3.77 -8.81
CA GLU A 89 -8.00 3.08 -10.03
C GLU A 89 -7.27 1.73 -10.19
N MET A 90 -6.04 1.60 -9.68
CA MET A 90 -5.26 0.34 -9.74
C MET A 90 -5.96 -0.83 -9.05
N ARG A 91 -7.00 -0.57 -8.24
CA ARG A 91 -7.85 -1.63 -7.68
C ARG A 91 -8.57 -2.44 -8.76
N HIS A 92 -8.86 -1.84 -9.91
CA HIS A 92 -9.73 -2.38 -10.96
C HIS A 92 -9.04 -2.61 -12.29
N LEU A 93 -7.81 -2.12 -12.46
CA LEU A 93 -7.08 -2.21 -13.73
C LEU A 93 -6.25 -3.50 -13.82
N GLU A 94 -5.96 -3.87 -15.07
CA GLU A 94 -5.17 -5.03 -15.47
C GLU A 94 -3.87 -4.61 -16.17
N PRO A 95 -2.84 -5.48 -16.28
CA PRO A 95 -2.73 -6.75 -15.58
C PRO A 95 -2.54 -6.54 -14.07
N ARG A 96 -3.15 -7.43 -13.26
CA ARG A 96 -3.05 -7.39 -11.78
C ARG A 96 -1.63 -7.23 -11.25
N SER A 97 -0.64 -7.83 -11.93
CA SER A 97 0.77 -7.75 -11.54
C SER A 97 1.32 -6.32 -11.60
N LEU A 98 1.03 -5.55 -12.65
CA LEU A 98 1.46 -4.16 -12.77
C LEU A 98 0.67 -3.23 -11.87
N ALA A 99 -0.64 -3.47 -11.72
CA ALA A 99 -1.48 -2.71 -10.81
C ALA A 99 -1.03 -2.90 -9.34
N PHE A 100 -0.70 -4.13 -8.94
CA PHE A 100 -0.11 -4.43 -7.64
C PHE A 100 1.25 -3.76 -7.46
N ALA A 101 2.15 -3.84 -8.45
CA ALA A 101 3.44 -3.14 -8.41
C ALA A 101 3.28 -1.62 -8.21
N ALA A 102 2.36 -0.99 -8.93
CA ALA A 102 2.07 0.44 -8.79
C ALA A 102 1.65 0.81 -7.35
N VAL A 103 0.82 -0.02 -6.71
CA VAL A 103 0.35 0.23 -5.33
C VAL A 103 1.43 -0.07 -4.30
N SER A 104 2.18 -1.17 -4.45
CA SER A 104 3.31 -1.51 -3.56
C SER A 104 4.42 -0.47 -3.63
N GLY A 105 4.70 0.05 -4.82
CA GLY A 105 5.67 1.12 -5.01
C GLY A 105 5.25 2.45 -4.40
N LEU A 106 3.95 2.77 -4.40
CA LEU A 106 3.45 4.00 -3.79
C LEU A 106 3.78 4.04 -2.30
N SER A 107 3.56 2.91 -1.61
CA SER A 107 3.87 2.79 -0.18
C SER A 107 5.34 3.13 0.12
N LEU A 108 6.24 2.58 -0.70
CA LEU A 108 7.67 2.83 -0.57
C LEU A 108 8.06 4.26 -0.97
N HIS A 109 7.46 4.80 -2.03
CA HIS A 109 7.67 6.19 -2.47
C HIS A 109 7.28 7.18 -1.38
N ASN A 110 6.06 7.04 -0.83
CA ASN A 110 5.57 7.89 0.25
C ASN A 110 6.49 7.82 1.47
N TRP A 111 6.96 6.63 1.80
CA TRP A 111 7.88 6.46 2.92
C TRP A 111 9.20 7.21 2.67
N TYR A 112 9.84 7.07 1.51
CA TYR A 112 11.06 7.83 1.21
C TYR A 112 10.84 9.35 1.21
N GLU A 113 9.77 9.82 0.57
CA GLU A 113 9.43 11.26 0.51
C GLU A 113 9.23 11.88 1.90
N ASN A 114 8.65 11.11 2.84
CA ASN A 114 8.38 11.54 4.20
C ASN A 114 9.58 11.41 5.15
N HIS A 115 10.69 10.81 4.72
CA HIS A 115 11.89 10.62 5.53
C HIS A 115 13.15 11.21 4.87
N ARG A 116 12.99 12.32 4.14
CA ARG A 116 14.12 13.08 3.56
C ARG A 116 15.00 13.76 4.62
N TYR A 117 14.42 14.09 5.77
CA TYR A 117 15.10 14.69 6.91
C TYR A 117 14.85 13.88 8.19
N CYS A 118 15.82 13.89 9.09
CA CYS A 118 15.77 13.16 10.34
C CYS A 118 14.75 13.79 11.29
N GLY A 119 13.76 13.01 11.72
CA GLY A 119 12.78 13.46 12.72
C GLY A 119 13.37 13.79 14.10
N GLN A 120 14.59 13.32 14.41
CA GLN A 120 15.26 13.57 15.68
C GLN A 120 16.10 14.87 15.67
N CYS A 121 16.84 15.15 14.59
CA CYS A 121 17.83 16.24 14.57
C CYS A 121 17.72 17.19 13.36
N GLY A 122 16.80 16.94 12.42
CA GLY A 122 16.59 17.77 11.23
C GLY A 122 17.63 17.60 10.10
N ALA A 123 18.71 16.86 10.31
CA ALA A 123 19.72 16.61 9.28
C ALA A 123 19.15 15.77 8.11
N PRO A 124 19.65 15.92 6.87
CA PRO A 124 19.26 15.07 5.75
C PRO A 124 19.51 13.58 6.03
N MET A 125 18.57 12.73 5.62
CA MET A 125 18.69 11.26 5.72
C MET A 125 19.36 10.68 4.47
N LYS A 126 20.04 9.55 4.63
CA LYS A 126 20.66 8.78 3.55
C LYS A 126 20.03 7.40 3.43
N HIS A 127 19.95 6.90 2.20
CA HIS A 127 19.46 5.55 1.95
C HIS A 127 20.55 4.53 2.29
N SER A 128 20.16 3.37 2.82
CA SER A 128 21.08 2.26 3.03
C SER A 128 21.25 1.41 1.77
N ASP A 129 22.48 0.95 1.54
CA ASP A 129 22.82 0.01 0.47
C ASP A 129 22.58 -1.46 0.86
N THR A 130 22.46 -1.74 2.16
CA THR A 130 22.36 -3.11 2.70
C THR A 130 20.95 -3.50 3.13
N GLU A 131 20.15 -2.52 3.55
CA GLU A 131 18.79 -2.74 4.05
C GLU A 131 17.82 -1.72 3.46
N ARG A 132 16.54 -2.07 3.44
CA ARG A 132 15.47 -1.12 3.08
C ARG A 132 15.21 -0.21 4.26
N MET A 133 16.11 0.76 4.48
CA MET A 133 16.05 1.73 5.58
C MET A 133 16.73 3.04 5.17
N VAL A 134 16.44 4.11 5.90
CA VAL A 134 17.17 5.37 5.83
C VAL A 134 17.86 5.63 7.17
N HIS A 135 19.04 6.25 7.13
CA HIS A 135 19.84 6.55 8.30
C HIS A 135 20.27 8.02 8.34
N CYS A 136 20.51 8.52 9.55
CA CYS A 136 21.09 9.83 9.78
C CYS A 136 22.56 9.69 10.18
N ASP A 137 23.48 10.29 9.42
CA ASP A 137 24.91 10.27 9.79
C ASP A 137 25.24 11.12 11.02
N THR A 138 24.40 12.10 11.34
CA THR A 138 24.64 13.05 12.43
C THR A 138 24.31 12.46 13.80
N CYS A 139 23.18 11.76 13.93
CA CYS A 139 22.72 11.20 15.21
C CYS A 139 22.49 9.68 15.17
N HIS A 140 22.87 9.02 14.08
CA HIS A 140 22.80 7.57 13.89
C HIS A 140 21.39 6.96 14.02
N THR A 141 20.35 7.79 13.91
CA THR A 141 18.96 7.31 13.86
C THR A 141 18.75 6.47 12.60
N LEU A 142 18.18 5.28 12.77
CA LEU A 142 17.79 4.36 11.70
C LEU A 142 16.27 4.31 11.61
N ILE A 143 15.71 4.38 10.41
CA ILE A 143 14.26 4.32 10.20
C ILE A 143 13.96 3.30 9.09
N TYR A 144 13.00 2.42 9.37
CA TYR A 144 12.51 1.41 8.43
C TYR A 144 11.14 1.79 7.86
N PRO A 145 10.74 1.23 6.69
CA PRO A 145 9.39 1.34 6.17
C PRO A 145 8.33 0.97 7.21
N ARG A 146 7.33 1.85 7.34
CA ARG A 146 6.24 1.67 8.30
C ARG A 146 5.09 0.93 7.63
N ILE A 147 4.60 -0.12 8.29
CA ILE A 147 3.35 -0.80 7.96
C ILE A 147 2.45 -0.78 9.18
N CYS A 148 1.26 -0.21 9.05
CA CYS A 148 0.30 -0.06 10.15
C CYS A 148 -0.65 -1.27 10.20
N PRO A 149 -0.68 -2.05 11.28
CA PRO A 149 -1.66 -3.13 11.44
C PRO A 149 -3.07 -2.56 11.54
N ALA A 150 -4.02 -3.17 10.84
CA ALA A 150 -5.42 -2.77 10.89
C ALA A 150 -6.33 -3.99 10.76
N VAL A 151 -7.48 -3.97 11.41
CA VAL A 151 -8.48 -5.03 11.31
C VAL A 151 -9.57 -4.65 10.33
N ILE A 152 -10.20 -5.67 9.74
CA ILE A 152 -11.50 -5.54 9.08
C ILE A 152 -12.35 -6.73 9.48
N VAL A 153 -13.55 -6.50 10.03
CA VAL A 153 -14.34 -7.56 10.66
C VAL A 153 -15.76 -7.64 10.10
N ALA A 154 -16.14 -8.85 9.71
CA ALA A 154 -17.51 -9.22 9.37
C ALA A 154 -18.22 -9.76 10.61
N VAL A 155 -19.05 -8.92 11.23
CA VAL A 155 -19.85 -9.30 12.41
C VAL A 155 -21.16 -9.94 11.96
N ARG A 156 -21.36 -11.20 12.34
CA ARG A 156 -22.53 -12.03 12.01
C ARG A 156 -23.56 -12.05 13.14
N ASN A 157 -24.83 -12.09 12.78
CA ASN A 157 -25.95 -12.41 13.65
C ASN A 157 -26.96 -13.29 12.89
N GLY A 158 -26.94 -14.60 13.12
CA GLY A 158 -27.66 -15.56 12.27
C GLY A 158 -27.21 -15.43 10.82
N ASP A 159 -28.17 -15.24 9.92
CA ASP A 159 -27.94 -15.07 8.47
C ASP A 159 -27.64 -13.62 8.05
N SER A 160 -27.55 -12.70 9.01
CA SER A 160 -27.29 -11.28 8.77
C SER A 160 -25.84 -10.89 9.03
N LEU A 161 -25.35 -9.93 8.24
CA LEU A 161 -24.06 -9.25 8.45
C LEU A 161 -24.28 -7.80 8.81
N LEU A 162 -23.56 -7.33 9.82
CA LEU A 162 -23.50 -5.90 10.13
C LEU A 162 -22.59 -5.19 9.14
N VAL A 163 -23.06 -4.05 8.63
CA VAL A 163 -22.32 -3.13 7.78
C VAL A 163 -22.54 -1.71 8.25
N SER A 164 -21.49 -0.89 8.20
CA SER A 164 -21.57 0.54 8.49
C SER A 164 -21.56 1.35 7.19
N LYS A 165 -21.97 2.62 7.31
CA LYS A 165 -21.88 3.60 6.24
C LYS A 165 -21.10 4.80 6.76
N TYR A 166 -19.89 5.00 6.24
CA TYR A 166 -19.05 6.11 6.64
C TYR A 166 -19.72 7.47 6.40
N ALA A 167 -19.83 8.28 7.44
CA ALA A 167 -20.29 9.66 7.32
C ALA A 167 -19.27 10.49 6.51
N GLY A 168 -19.75 11.42 5.67
CA GLY A 168 -18.89 12.42 5.02
C GLY A 168 -18.12 11.99 3.76
N ARG A 169 -18.11 10.71 3.35
CA ARG A 169 -17.58 10.31 2.02
C ARG A 169 -18.61 10.61 0.92
N SER A 170 -18.55 11.82 0.37
CA SER A 170 -19.26 12.19 -0.85
C SER A 170 -18.82 11.29 -2.01
N GLY A 171 -19.77 10.57 -2.63
CA GLY A 171 -19.57 9.85 -3.89
C GLY A 171 -19.57 8.32 -3.82
N ASN A 172 -19.43 7.69 -2.65
CA ASN A 172 -19.51 6.23 -2.51
C ASN A 172 -20.36 5.86 -1.29
N LYS A 173 -21.68 5.68 -1.51
CA LYS A 173 -22.63 5.09 -0.54
C LYS A 173 -22.35 3.58 -0.35
N ARG A 174 -21.10 3.18 -0.15
CA ARG A 174 -20.71 1.79 0.00
C ARG A 174 -20.89 1.40 1.45
N TRP A 175 -21.76 0.42 1.67
CA TRP A 175 -21.76 -0.38 2.89
C TRP A 175 -20.38 -1.02 3.03
N ALA A 176 -19.79 -0.89 4.22
CA ALA A 176 -18.49 -1.43 4.53
C ALA A 176 -18.58 -2.27 5.80
N LEU A 177 -17.68 -3.25 5.91
CA LEU A 177 -17.39 -3.88 7.18
C LEU A 177 -16.72 -2.88 8.12
N LEU A 178 -16.77 -3.15 9.42
CA LEU A 178 -16.07 -2.33 10.41
C LEU A 178 -14.57 -2.55 10.26
N ALA A 179 -13.78 -1.49 10.36
CA ALA A 179 -12.35 -1.55 10.18
C ALA A 179 -11.66 -0.40 10.89
N GLY A 180 -10.52 -0.69 11.53
CA GLY A 180 -9.72 0.32 12.19
C GLY A 180 -8.30 -0.16 12.49
N PHE A 181 -7.47 0.75 12.99
CA PHE A 181 -6.06 0.48 13.23
C PHE A 181 -5.87 -0.16 14.60
N ALA A 182 -4.86 -1.03 14.71
CA ALA A 182 -4.42 -1.51 16.02
C ALA A 182 -3.75 -0.37 16.80
N GLU A 183 -4.05 -0.26 18.08
CA GLU A 183 -3.39 0.68 18.99
C GLU A 183 -2.16 0.07 19.66
N ILE A 184 -1.35 0.94 20.28
CA ILE A 184 -0.13 0.55 20.96
C ILE A 184 -0.48 -0.36 22.15
N GLY A 185 0.08 -1.56 22.15
CA GLY A 185 -0.13 -2.54 23.23
C GLY A 185 -1.31 -3.49 23.00
N GLU A 186 -2.04 -3.36 21.90
CA GLU A 186 -3.13 -4.28 21.55
C GLU A 186 -2.64 -5.49 20.76
N THR A 187 -3.23 -6.65 21.05
CA THR A 187 -3.32 -7.76 20.10
C THR A 187 -4.31 -7.42 18.97
N ILE A 188 -4.19 -8.09 17.83
CA ILE A 188 -5.10 -7.87 16.69
C ILE A 188 -6.55 -8.24 17.07
N GLU A 189 -6.73 -9.26 17.92
CA GLU A 189 -8.01 -9.66 18.45
C GLU A 189 -8.63 -8.60 19.37
N GLU A 190 -7.83 -7.99 20.26
CA GLU A 190 -8.28 -6.87 21.11
C GLU A 190 -8.72 -5.67 20.27
N THR A 191 -7.98 -5.35 19.21
CA THR A 191 -8.37 -4.30 18.24
C THR A 191 -9.74 -4.60 17.63
N VAL A 192 -10.04 -5.85 17.24
CA VAL A 192 -11.40 -6.22 16.75
C VAL A 192 -12.46 -5.93 17.81
N HIS A 193 -12.22 -6.29 19.07
CA HIS A 193 -13.17 -6.05 20.15
C HIS A 193 -13.39 -4.56 20.41
N ARG A 194 -12.32 -3.75 20.43
CA ARG A 194 -12.40 -2.29 20.62
C ARG A 194 -13.14 -1.62 19.47
N GLU A 195 -12.72 -1.85 18.23
CA GLU A 195 -13.31 -1.20 17.04
C GLU A 195 -14.82 -1.49 16.91
N VAL A 196 -15.25 -2.73 17.16
CA VAL A 196 -16.68 -3.08 17.13
C VAL A 196 -17.46 -2.39 18.26
N MET A 197 -16.86 -2.26 19.45
CA MET A 197 -17.49 -1.55 20.56
C MET A 197 -17.59 -0.04 20.29
N GLU A 198 -16.53 0.59 19.77
CA GLU A 198 -16.49 2.03 19.52
C GLU A 198 -17.41 2.46 18.37
N GLU A 199 -17.41 1.72 17.25
CA GLU A 199 -18.18 2.13 16.08
C GLU A 199 -19.68 1.84 16.21
N VAL A 200 -20.05 0.73 16.88
CA VAL A 200 -21.46 0.27 16.91
C VAL A 200 -21.97 -0.18 18.29
N GLY A 201 -21.16 -0.11 19.35
CA GLY A 201 -21.61 -0.41 20.72
C GLY A 201 -21.85 -1.89 20.99
N LEU A 202 -21.32 -2.79 20.17
CA LEU A 202 -21.57 -4.23 20.28
C LEU A 202 -20.38 -4.97 20.88
N ARG A 203 -20.67 -6.07 21.57
CA ARG A 203 -19.67 -7.07 21.94
C ARG A 203 -19.73 -8.23 20.96
N VAL A 204 -18.56 -8.78 20.66
CA VAL A 204 -18.41 -9.93 19.77
C VAL A 204 -17.69 -11.08 20.45
N LYS A 205 -17.84 -12.28 19.90
CA LYS A 205 -17.17 -13.51 20.32
C LYS A 205 -16.85 -14.38 19.11
N ASN A 206 -16.14 -15.48 19.34
CA ASN A 206 -15.80 -16.49 18.31
C ASN A 206 -15.08 -15.86 17.10
N LEU A 207 -14.09 -15.01 17.38
CA LEU A 207 -13.24 -14.41 16.34
C LEU A 207 -12.58 -15.53 15.55
N THR A 208 -12.75 -15.49 14.23
CA THR A 208 -12.13 -16.43 13.30
C THR A 208 -11.36 -15.62 12.29
N PHE A 209 -10.03 -15.75 12.31
CA PHE A 209 -9.18 -15.16 11.29
C PHE A 209 -9.54 -15.74 9.92
N TYR A 210 -9.67 -14.86 8.93
CA TYR A 210 -9.93 -15.24 7.55
C TYR A 210 -8.64 -15.21 6.73
N LYS A 211 -8.09 -14.01 6.52
CA LYS A 211 -6.89 -13.75 5.70
C LYS A 211 -6.28 -12.41 6.07
N SER A 212 -5.05 -12.18 5.63
CA SER A 212 -4.43 -10.85 5.63
C SER A 212 -4.23 -10.32 4.22
N GLN A 213 -4.19 -8.99 4.09
CA GLN A 213 -3.95 -8.31 2.83
C GLN A 213 -3.11 -7.05 3.05
N PRO A 214 -1.93 -6.93 2.39
CA PRO A 214 -1.25 -5.65 2.28
C PRO A 214 -2.15 -4.64 1.56
N TRP A 215 -2.31 -3.47 2.15
CA TRP A 215 -3.15 -2.40 1.65
C TRP A 215 -2.30 -1.14 1.47
N GLY A 216 -1.44 -1.18 0.44
CA GLY A 216 -0.48 -0.11 0.12
C GLY A 216 -1.11 1.25 -0.23
N PHE A 217 -2.44 1.34 -0.31
CA PHE A 217 -3.13 2.62 -0.43
C PHE A 217 -3.04 3.47 0.84
N SER A 218 -2.89 2.84 2.01
CA SER A 218 -2.79 3.51 3.32
C SER A 218 -1.66 2.93 4.18
N ASP A 219 -0.67 2.31 3.54
CA ASP A 219 0.49 1.71 4.22
C ASP A 219 0.12 0.75 5.36
N SER A 220 -0.98 0.01 5.19
CA SER A 220 -1.49 -0.89 6.22
C SER A 220 -1.41 -2.37 5.84
N LEU A 221 -1.38 -3.23 6.85
CA LEU A 221 -1.62 -4.66 6.72
C LEU A 221 -2.99 -4.96 7.33
N LEU A 222 -3.96 -5.26 6.47
CA LEU A 222 -5.32 -5.58 6.88
C LEU A 222 -5.40 -7.03 7.35
N PHE A 223 -5.97 -7.26 8.53
CA PHE A 223 -6.29 -8.57 9.09
C PHE A 223 -7.80 -8.75 9.07
N GLY A 224 -8.28 -9.68 8.25
CA GLY A 224 -9.69 -9.97 8.08
C GLY A 224 -10.20 -10.98 9.09
N PHE A 225 -11.31 -10.67 9.76
CA PHE A 225 -11.96 -11.57 10.73
C PHE A 225 -13.44 -11.77 10.43
N PHE A 226 -13.96 -12.94 10.82
CA PHE A 226 -15.36 -13.13 11.13
C PHE A 226 -15.54 -13.12 12.64
N ALA A 227 -16.66 -12.57 13.12
CA ALA A 227 -17.03 -12.60 14.53
C ALA A 227 -18.55 -12.74 14.68
N ILE A 228 -19.01 -13.19 15.85
CA ILE A 228 -20.44 -13.35 16.16
C ILE A 228 -20.82 -12.30 17.20
N SER A 229 -21.90 -11.55 16.95
CA SER A 229 -22.46 -10.64 17.96
C SER A 229 -22.93 -11.40 19.20
N THR A 230 -22.63 -10.90 20.40
CA THR A 230 -23.12 -11.52 21.64
C THR A 230 -24.59 -11.20 21.91
N VAL A 231 -25.18 -10.25 21.18
CA VAL A 231 -26.57 -9.81 21.31
C VAL A 231 -27.27 -9.93 19.94
N LEU A 232 -28.54 -10.33 19.92
CA LEU A 232 -29.36 -10.30 18.71
C LEU A 232 -29.48 -8.84 18.23
N LEU A 233 -28.99 -8.57 17.01
CA LEU A 233 -29.23 -7.31 16.31
C LEU A 233 -30.74 -7.23 16.01
N ARG A 234 -31.42 -6.22 16.55
CA ARG A 234 -32.83 -5.93 16.28
C ARG A 234 -32.96 -5.00 15.08
#